data_AF-A0A428CLA9-F1
#
_entry.id   AF-A0A428CLA9-F1
#
_cell.length_a   1.000
_cell.length_b   1.000
_cell.length_c   1.000
_cell.angle_alpha   90.00
_cell.angle_beta   90.00
_cell.angle_gamma   90.00
#
_symmetry.space_group_name_H-M   'P 1'
#
loop_
_entity.id
_entity.type
_entity.pdbx_description
1 polymer ?
#
loop_
_entity_poly.entity_id
_entity_poly.type
_entity_poly.pdbx_seq_one_letter_code
_entity_poly.pdbx_strand_id
1 'polypeptide(L)'
;MTLAPLNHLQNLKNSIPDTVTFMEMYGAESFSDLQVLQKRQQNAPYKSLAVPIGLRGKEDLVYLNLHEKAHGPHGLIAGTIGVEKVYIDGVLQGGGIPNPKVTQHFEQLNSRIKDFDPEVASTLQKSNAGEILADDNMRIVRENVGANGNTYTLESIGRPAPGGIDDPIVKGIDGIYKNQTPPPSYVINETKWGSSQINQHTKSGPQMSQNWVRDRLGNLDPMEQISIERALETGDVDFVISKVDETGNILTYRAIETIDSTGNVIGVKPGGVWP
;
A
#
# COMPACT_ATOMS: atom_id res chain seq x y z
N MET A 1 47.98 47.17 -23.92
CA MET A 1 46.71 47.43 -23.20
C MET A 1 46.24 46.08 -22.67
N THR A 2 46.55 45.77 -21.42
CA THR A 2 46.40 44.44 -20.82
C THR A 2 45.18 44.48 -19.90
N LEU A 3 44.14 43.71 -20.19
CA LEU A 3 42.95 43.58 -19.35
C LEU A 3 43.29 42.74 -18.12
N ALA A 4 43.12 43.31 -16.93
CA ALA A 4 43.18 42.58 -15.67
C ALA A 4 41.91 41.73 -15.48
N PRO A 5 41.98 40.52 -14.89
CA PRO A 5 40.81 39.73 -14.60
C PRO A 5 39.98 40.38 -13.48
N LEU A 6 38.67 40.45 -13.70
CA LEU A 6 37.69 40.89 -12.71
C LEU A 6 37.62 39.84 -11.59
N ASN A 7 38.20 40.13 -10.42
CA ASN A 7 38.00 39.31 -9.23
C ASN A 7 36.55 39.51 -8.74
N HIS A 8 35.66 38.59 -9.10
CA HIS A 8 34.34 38.51 -8.50
C HIS A 8 34.48 37.96 -7.08
N LEU A 9 34.55 38.86 -6.09
CA LEU A 9 34.37 38.50 -4.69
C LEU A 9 32.92 38.08 -4.48
N GLN A 10 32.62 36.79 -4.57
CA GLN A 10 31.36 36.20 -4.12
C GLN A 10 31.30 36.27 -2.58
N ASN A 11 30.95 37.44 -2.05
CA ASN A 11 30.56 37.61 -0.65
C ASN A 11 29.07 37.90 -0.58
N LEU A 12 28.27 36.87 -0.82
CA LEU A 12 26.91 36.76 -0.27
C LEU A 12 26.82 35.34 0.28
N LYS A 13 27.25 35.16 1.53
CA LYS A 13 26.97 33.94 2.29
C LYS A 13 25.44 33.80 2.36
N ASN A 14 24.91 32.68 1.88
CA ASN A 14 23.51 32.31 2.04
C ASN A 14 23.08 32.53 3.50
N SER A 15 22.07 33.39 3.70
CA SER A 15 21.58 33.82 5.02
C SER A 15 20.53 32.89 5.61
N ILE A 16 20.01 31.96 4.80
CA ILE A 16 18.99 30.99 5.19
C ILE A 16 19.72 29.70 5.62
N PRO A 17 19.47 29.19 6.84
CA PRO A 17 20.05 27.92 7.27
C PRO A 17 19.48 26.75 6.48
N ASP A 18 20.29 25.72 6.23
CA ASP A 18 19.86 24.52 5.48
C ASP A 18 18.72 23.77 6.20
N THR A 19 18.73 23.77 7.54
CA THR A 19 17.66 23.23 8.38
C THR A 19 17.45 24.11 9.61
N VAL A 20 16.24 24.09 10.16
CA VAL A 20 15.91 24.69 11.46
C VAL A 20 14.92 23.78 12.17
N THR A 21 15.17 23.51 13.44
CA THR A 21 14.27 22.67 14.25
C THR A 21 13.08 23.48 14.78
N PHE A 22 12.00 22.78 15.13
CA PHE A 22 10.86 23.38 15.81
C PHE A 22 11.27 24.12 17.09
N MET A 23 12.17 23.53 17.89
CA MET A 23 12.59 24.12 19.15
C MET A 23 13.41 25.40 18.95
N GLU A 24 14.31 25.42 17.97
CA GLU A 24 15.06 26.62 17.58
C GLU A 24 14.15 27.74 17.08
N MET A 25 13.12 27.42 16.26
CA MET A 25 12.15 28.43 15.80
C MET A 25 11.37 29.09 16.96
N TYR A 26 11.21 28.38 18.07
CA TYR A 26 10.56 28.90 19.28
C TYR A 26 11.55 29.46 20.31
N GLY A 27 12.86 29.47 20.02
CA GLY A 27 13.90 29.87 20.96
C GLY A 27 13.92 29.03 22.24
N ALA A 28 13.54 27.76 22.15
CA ALA A 28 13.42 26.83 23.27
C ALA A 28 14.58 25.82 23.26
N GLU A 29 15.20 25.58 24.42
CA GLU A 29 16.25 24.55 24.58
C GLU A 29 15.66 23.22 25.09
N SER A 30 14.52 23.28 25.79
CA SER A 30 13.80 22.15 26.35
C SER A 30 12.29 22.26 26.09
N PHE A 31 11.57 21.13 26.20
CA PHE A 31 10.11 21.13 26.05
C PHE A 31 9.40 22.05 27.05
N SER A 32 9.95 22.17 28.27
CA SER A 32 9.41 23.05 29.31
C SER A 32 9.44 24.53 28.91
N ASP A 33 10.44 24.94 28.14
CA ASP A 33 10.60 26.34 27.69
C ASP A 33 9.51 26.75 26.70
N LEU A 34 8.85 25.78 26.05
CA LEU A 34 7.74 26.05 25.15
C LEU A 34 6.51 26.59 25.90
N GLN A 35 6.39 26.32 27.21
CA GLN A 35 5.28 26.77 28.05
C GLN A 35 3.90 26.47 27.44
N VAL A 36 3.72 25.26 26.88
CA VAL A 36 2.57 24.89 26.05
C VAL A 36 1.22 25.16 26.74
N LEU A 37 1.09 24.83 28.02
CA LEU A 37 -0.15 25.04 28.77
C LEU A 37 -0.49 26.53 28.91
N GLN A 38 0.51 27.36 29.21
CA GLN A 38 0.35 28.80 29.32
C GLN A 38 -0.01 29.42 27.97
N LYS A 39 0.70 29.03 26.89
CA LYS A 39 0.39 29.49 25.53
C LYS A 39 -1.02 29.08 25.11
N ARG A 40 -1.47 27.86 25.40
CA ARG A 40 -2.85 27.41 25.10
C ARG A 40 -3.90 28.24 25.84
N GLN A 41 -3.67 28.57 27.11
CA GLN A 41 -4.59 29.40 27.90
C GLN A 41 -4.66 30.85 27.40
N GLN A 42 -3.53 31.39 26.93
CA GLN A 42 -3.45 32.76 26.43
C GLN A 42 -3.82 32.89 24.94
N ASN A 43 -3.86 31.77 24.20
CA ASN A 43 -4.14 31.78 22.78
C ASN A 43 -5.57 32.28 22.51
N ALA A 44 -5.71 33.13 21.51
CA ALA A 44 -6.99 33.60 21.00
C ALA A 44 -7.13 33.15 19.53
N PRO A 45 -7.55 31.90 19.26
CA PRO A 45 -7.65 31.36 17.90
C PRO A 45 -8.51 32.22 16.96
N TYR A 46 -9.53 32.89 17.50
CA TYR A 46 -10.40 33.83 16.80
C TYR A 46 -9.71 35.17 16.42
N LYS A 47 -8.46 35.39 16.85
CA LYS A 47 -7.63 36.55 16.48
C LYS A 47 -6.45 36.14 15.60
N SER A 48 -5.81 35.02 15.91
CA SER A 48 -4.65 34.54 15.17
C SER A 48 -4.48 33.04 15.33
N LEU A 49 -4.04 32.40 14.24
CA LEU A 49 -3.56 31.03 14.19
C LEU A 49 -2.11 31.01 13.68
N ALA A 50 -1.34 32.07 13.96
CA ALA A 50 0.04 32.21 13.50
C ALA A 50 0.97 31.21 14.20
N VAL A 51 1.72 30.44 13.41
CA VAL A 51 2.81 29.56 13.88
C VAL A 51 4.05 29.76 13.01
N PRO A 52 5.27 29.74 13.57
CA PRO A 52 6.49 29.77 12.77
C PRO A 52 6.64 28.45 11.99
N ILE A 53 6.99 28.56 10.72
CA ILE A 53 7.14 27.43 9.78
C ILE A 53 8.52 27.38 9.11
N GLY A 54 9.39 28.35 9.37
CA GLY A 54 10.76 28.36 8.86
C GLY A 54 11.46 29.70 9.05
N LEU A 55 12.61 29.86 8.39
CA LEU A 55 13.44 31.07 8.41
C LEU A 55 13.67 31.59 6.99
N ARG A 56 13.53 32.90 6.78
CA ARG A 56 14.01 33.64 5.59
C ARG A 56 15.43 34.19 5.77
N GLY A 57 15.96 34.08 6.99
CA GLY A 57 17.31 34.44 7.38
C GLY A 57 17.53 34.06 8.84
N LYS A 58 18.78 34.12 9.34
CA LYS A 58 19.15 33.71 10.71
C LYS A 58 18.19 34.14 11.83
N GLU A 59 17.59 35.32 11.73
CA GLU A 59 16.68 35.89 12.74
C GLU A 59 15.29 36.29 12.17
N ASP A 60 14.95 35.87 10.94
CA ASP A 60 13.69 36.23 10.27
C ASP A 60 12.75 35.02 10.15
N LEU A 61 11.86 34.87 11.13
CA LEU A 61 10.84 33.81 11.16
C LEU A 61 9.76 34.03 10.11
N VAL A 62 9.47 32.97 9.36
CA VAL A 62 8.29 32.87 8.50
C VAL A 62 7.15 32.30 9.31
N TYR A 63 6.02 32.99 9.31
CA TYR A 63 4.81 32.53 9.97
C TYR A 63 3.78 32.06 8.95
N LEU A 64 3.06 30.99 9.27
CA LEU A 64 1.80 30.62 8.64
C LEU A 64 0.67 30.99 9.59
N ASN A 65 -0.28 31.80 9.14
CA ASN A 65 -1.44 32.18 9.94
C ASN A 65 -2.75 31.84 9.22
N LEU A 66 -3.37 30.73 9.64
CA LEU A 66 -4.60 30.20 9.01
C LEU A 66 -5.88 30.97 9.37
N HIS A 67 -5.76 32.07 10.11
CA HIS A 67 -6.90 32.92 10.43
C HIS A 67 -7.50 33.54 9.16
N GLU A 68 -8.83 33.63 9.08
CA GLU A 68 -9.58 34.10 7.90
C GLU A 68 -9.17 35.51 7.42
N LYS A 69 -8.71 36.36 8.35
CA LYS A 69 -8.23 37.73 8.08
C LYS A 69 -6.73 37.83 7.81
N ALA A 70 -6.03 36.70 7.77
CA ALA A 70 -4.59 36.60 7.53
C ALA A 70 -4.35 35.81 6.24
N HIS A 71 -3.73 34.62 6.30
CA HIS A 71 -3.50 33.80 5.10
C HIS A 71 -4.74 32.99 4.70
N GLY A 72 -5.71 32.84 5.60
CA GLY A 72 -6.95 32.14 5.35
C GLY A 72 -6.88 30.63 5.63
N PRO A 73 -8.04 29.95 5.62
CA PRO A 73 -8.15 28.55 6.06
C PRO A 73 -7.68 27.53 5.01
N HIS A 74 -7.33 27.96 3.80
CA HIS A 74 -6.89 27.10 2.71
C HIS A 74 -5.50 27.52 2.24
N GLY A 75 -4.60 26.55 2.03
CA GLY A 75 -3.23 26.79 1.56
C GLY A 75 -2.79 25.74 0.55
N LEU A 76 -1.90 26.15 -0.37
CA LEU A 76 -1.24 25.25 -1.32
C LEU A 76 0.28 25.34 -1.08
N ILE A 77 0.91 24.18 -0.91
CA ILE A 77 2.37 24.06 -0.85
C ILE A 77 2.80 23.21 -2.04
N ALA A 78 3.62 23.77 -2.92
CA ALA A 78 4.16 23.08 -4.09
C ALA A 78 5.70 23.05 -4.00
N GLY A 79 6.30 21.90 -4.32
CA GLY A 79 7.74 21.71 -4.35
C GLY A 79 8.16 20.80 -5.51
N THR A 80 9.35 21.01 -6.06
CA THR A 80 9.96 20.15 -7.06
C THR A 80 10.51 18.88 -6.42
N ILE A 81 10.61 17.78 -7.17
CA ILE A 81 11.18 16.52 -6.67
C ILE A 81 12.60 16.79 -6.12
N GLY A 82 12.88 16.38 -4.88
CA GLY A 82 14.18 16.57 -4.22
C GLY A 82 14.24 17.68 -3.15
N VAL A 83 13.17 18.43 -2.90
CA VAL A 83 13.05 19.24 -1.67
C VAL A 83 12.43 18.40 -0.56
N GLU A 84 13.05 18.38 0.62
CA GLU A 84 12.49 17.75 1.82
C GLU A 84 11.13 18.40 2.12
N LYS A 85 10.05 17.66 1.90
CA LYS A 85 8.68 18.15 2.15
C LYS A 85 8.42 18.17 3.66
N VAL A 86 7.78 19.24 4.13
CA VAL A 86 7.40 19.44 5.53
C VAL A 86 6.35 18.41 5.95
N TYR A 87 6.68 17.55 6.93
CA TYR A 87 5.70 16.78 7.68
C TYR A 87 4.99 17.72 8.66
N ILE A 88 3.75 18.09 8.33
CA ILE A 88 2.86 18.76 9.28
C ILE A 88 1.88 17.69 9.75
N ASP A 89 1.99 17.29 11.02
CA ASP A 89 1.03 16.41 11.68
C ASP A 89 -0.34 17.12 11.71
N GLY A 90 -1.26 16.65 10.87
CA GLY A 90 -2.55 17.29 10.64
C GLY A 90 -3.24 16.78 9.37
N VAL A 91 -3.80 15.57 9.47
CA VAL A 91 -4.91 15.03 8.66
C VAL A 91 -4.96 15.50 7.21
N LEU A 92 -4.30 14.76 6.31
CA LEU A 92 -4.69 14.69 4.91
C LEU A 92 -5.28 13.29 4.66
N GLN A 93 -6.62 13.20 4.66
CA GLN A 93 -7.27 12.01 4.11
C GLN A 93 -7.08 12.00 2.59
N GLY A 94 -6.35 11.00 2.11
CA GLY A 94 -6.11 10.74 0.69
C GLY A 94 -4.98 11.58 0.10
N GLY A 95 -3.80 10.97 -0.06
CA GLY A 95 -2.64 11.61 -0.72
C GLY A 95 -1.60 12.22 0.24
N GLY A 96 -1.40 11.62 1.42
CA GLY A 96 -0.31 11.98 2.32
C GLY A 96 1.07 11.58 1.80
N ILE A 97 2.13 12.09 2.43
CA ILE A 97 3.51 11.73 2.10
C ILE A 97 3.83 10.38 2.77
N PRO A 98 4.28 9.35 2.03
CA PRO A 98 4.63 8.05 2.58
C PRO A 98 5.66 8.16 3.71
N ASN A 99 5.44 7.47 4.83
CA ASN A 99 6.36 7.41 5.95
C ASN A 99 7.60 6.58 5.57
N PRO A 100 8.83 7.13 5.61
CA PRO A 100 10.04 6.44 5.16
C PRO A 100 10.32 5.12 5.88
N LYS A 101 9.92 4.98 7.15
CA LYS A 101 10.09 3.72 7.88
C LYS A 101 9.12 2.65 7.40
N VAL A 102 7.90 3.07 7.06
CA VAL A 102 6.85 2.17 6.54
C VAL A 102 7.21 1.74 5.12
N THR A 103 7.62 2.68 4.25
CA THR A 103 8.05 2.34 2.89
C THR A 103 9.27 1.43 2.89
N GLN A 104 10.24 1.68 3.76
CA GLN A 104 11.42 0.82 3.91
C GLN A 104 11.04 -0.59 4.39
N HIS A 105 10.08 -0.73 5.31
CA HIS A 105 9.57 -2.03 5.76
C HIS A 105 8.95 -2.82 4.60
N PHE A 106 8.08 -2.20 3.79
CA PHE A 106 7.47 -2.87 2.65
C PHE A 106 8.48 -3.18 1.53
N GLU A 107 9.44 -2.29 1.26
CA GLU A 107 10.52 -2.56 0.30
C GLU A 107 11.40 -3.76 0.73
N GLN A 108 11.55 -4.01 2.03
CA GLN A 108 12.22 -5.21 2.56
C GLN A 108 11.41 -6.50 2.36
N LEU A 109 10.07 -6.42 2.37
CA LEU A 109 9.21 -7.57 2.06
C LEU A 109 9.30 -7.93 0.57
N ASN A 110 9.26 -6.94 -0.32
CA ASN A 110 9.51 -7.12 -1.74
C ASN A 110 9.93 -5.79 -2.40
N SER A 111 10.99 -5.79 -3.21
CA SER A 111 11.48 -4.57 -3.87
C SER A 111 10.49 -3.95 -4.87
N ARG A 112 9.50 -4.72 -5.36
CA ARG A 112 8.45 -4.26 -6.30
C ARG A 112 7.43 -3.33 -5.63
N ILE A 113 7.38 -3.32 -4.30
CA ILE A 113 6.50 -2.45 -3.51
C ILE A 113 7.27 -1.31 -2.83
N LYS A 114 8.35 -0.86 -3.47
CA LYS A 114 9.07 0.36 -3.08
C LYS A 114 8.13 1.56 -2.97
N ASP A 115 8.40 2.44 -2.02
CA ASP A 115 7.64 3.66 -1.73
C ASP A 115 6.18 3.42 -1.30
N PHE A 116 5.81 2.16 -1.04
CA PHE A 116 4.47 1.80 -0.60
C PHE A 116 4.26 2.12 0.88
N ASP A 117 3.25 2.94 1.16
CA ASP A 117 2.73 3.17 2.50
C ASP A 117 1.21 3.00 2.50
N PRO A 118 0.67 1.98 3.19
CA PRO A 118 -0.75 1.66 3.15
C PRO A 118 -1.64 2.71 3.80
N GLU A 119 -1.14 3.62 4.63
CA GLU A 119 -1.96 4.71 5.18
C GLU A 119 -2.33 5.73 4.10
N VAL A 120 -1.42 5.97 3.15
CA VAL A 120 -1.56 7.02 2.12
C VAL A 120 -1.74 6.48 0.70
N ALA A 121 -1.49 5.19 0.49
CA ALA A 121 -1.62 4.53 -0.81
C ALA A 121 -3.06 4.50 -1.33
N SER A 122 -3.18 4.60 -2.66
CA SER A 122 -4.45 4.42 -3.37
C SER A 122 -4.97 2.99 -3.28
N THR A 123 -6.26 2.79 -3.59
CA THR A 123 -6.85 1.43 -3.70
C THR A 123 -6.13 0.58 -4.75
N LEU A 124 -5.66 1.20 -5.84
CA LEU A 124 -4.88 0.52 -6.88
C LEU A 124 -3.56 0.01 -6.31
N GLN A 125 -2.80 0.88 -5.65
CA GLN A 125 -1.50 0.52 -5.07
C GLN A 125 -1.65 -0.55 -3.99
N LYS A 126 -2.68 -0.48 -3.15
CA LYS A 126 -3.02 -1.51 -2.16
C LYS A 126 -3.36 -2.85 -2.80
N SER A 127 -4.13 -2.83 -3.90
CA SER A 127 -4.46 -4.02 -4.67
C SER A 127 -3.21 -4.67 -5.24
N ASN A 128 -2.35 -3.89 -5.89
CA ASN A 128 -1.13 -4.38 -6.52
C ASN A 128 -0.12 -4.89 -5.47
N ALA A 129 0.08 -4.14 -4.38
CA ALA A 129 0.95 -4.57 -3.28
C ALA A 129 0.47 -5.88 -2.65
N GLY A 130 -0.85 -6.00 -2.43
CA GLY A 130 -1.47 -7.24 -1.98
C GLY A 130 -1.17 -8.40 -2.92
N GLU A 131 -1.42 -8.24 -4.22
CA GLU A 131 -1.21 -9.29 -5.22
C GLU A 131 0.26 -9.75 -5.30
N ILE A 132 1.20 -8.79 -5.24
CA ILE A 132 2.65 -9.09 -5.22
C ILE A 132 3.02 -9.94 -4.00
N LEU A 133 2.61 -9.49 -2.81
CA LEU A 133 2.92 -10.18 -1.55
C LEU A 133 2.26 -11.57 -1.49
N ALA A 134 1.02 -11.68 -1.96
CA ALA A 134 0.31 -12.94 -2.03
C ALA A 134 0.97 -13.92 -3.02
N ASP A 135 1.42 -13.47 -4.19
CA ASP A 135 2.11 -14.33 -5.16
C ASP A 135 3.39 -14.93 -4.59
N ASP A 136 4.22 -14.12 -3.93
CA ASP A 136 5.43 -14.60 -3.24
C ASP A 136 5.07 -15.64 -2.17
N ASN A 137 4.06 -15.34 -1.36
CA ASN A 137 3.60 -16.26 -0.30
C ASN A 137 3.07 -17.57 -0.86
N MET A 138 2.34 -17.57 -1.97
CA MET A 138 1.86 -18.79 -2.61
C MET A 138 3.00 -19.66 -3.16
N ARG A 139 4.11 -19.05 -3.59
CA ARG A 139 5.27 -19.77 -4.13
C ARG A 139 6.23 -20.31 -3.08
N ILE A 140 6.06 -19.97 -1.80
CA ILE A 140 6.80 -20.60 -0.70
C ILE A 140 6.53 -22.10 -0.72
N VAL A 141 7.60 -22.89 -0.79
CA VAL A 141 7.53 -24.35 -0.63
C VAL A 141 7.05 -24.65 0.78
N ARG A 142 5.93 -25.38 0.88
CA ARG A 142 5.35 -25.77 2.17
C ARG A 142 5.53 -27.25 2.37
N GLU A 143 6.24 -27.64 3.41
CA GLU A 143 6.46 -29.05 3.75
C GLU A 143 5.43 -29.53 4.78
N ASN A 144 5.14 -30.83 4.76
CA ASN A 144 4.24 -31.49 5.71
C ASN A 144 2.80 -30.93 5.72
N VAL A 145 2.30 -30.56 4.54
CA VAL A 145 0.95 -30.02 4.33
C VAL A 145 0.06 -31.00 3.58
N GLY A 146 -1.26 -30.88 3.75
CA GLY A 146 -2.23 -31.78 3.11
C GLY A 146 -2.26 -33.19 3.71
N ALA A 147 -3.00 -34.10 3.07
CA ALA A 147 -3.08 -35.50 3.52
C ALA A 147 -1.73 -36.19 3.32
N ASN A 148 -1.22 -36.85 4.36
CA ASN A 148 0.03 -37.62 4.40
C ASN A 148 1.35 -36.80 4.46
N GLY A 149 1.29 -35.50 4.77
CA GLY A 149 2.49 -34.69 4.91
C GLY A 149 3.16 -34.37 3.57
N ASN A 150 2.36 -34.05 2.56
CA ASN A 150 2.86 -33.66 1.25
C ASN A 150 3.69 -32.36 1.34
N THR A 151 4.53 -32.15 0.34
CA THR A 151 5.12 -30.83 0.07
C THR A 151 4.26 -30.15 -0.96
N TYR A 152 3.96 -28.86 -0.84
CA TYR A 152 3.33 -28.06 -1.90
C TYR A 152 4.40 -27.18 -2.55
N THR A 153 4.63 -27.42 -3.83
CA THR A 153 5.53 -26.63 -4.67
C THR A 153 4.71 -26.05 -5.82
N LEU A 154 4.43 -24.75 -5.76
CA LEU A 154 3.49 -24.09 -6.67
C LEU A 154 4.22 -23.32 -7.77
N GLU A 155 3.85 -23.58 -9.02
CA GLU A 155 4.31 -22.85 -10.20
C GLU A 155 3.15 -22.02 -10.76
N SER A 156 3.30 -20.69 -10.87
CA SER A 156 2.27 -19.86 -11.50
C SER A 156 2.23 -20.07 -13.00
N ILE A 157 1.02 -20.29 -13.51
CA ILE A 157 0.74 -20.52 -14.93
C ILE A 157 -0.22 -19.45 -15.51
N GLY A 158 -0.71 -18.55 -14.65
CA GLY A 158 -1.60 -17.46 -15.03
C GLY A 158 -0.87 -16.19 -15.46
N ARG A 159 -1.60 -15.07 -15.42
CA ARG A 159 -0.97 -13.75 -15.54
C ARG A 159 0.07 -13.58 -14.42
N PRO A 160 1.20 -12.90 -14.67
CA PRO A 160 2.12 -12.55 -13.61
C PRO A 160 1.47 -11.52 -12.66
N ALA A 161 1.88 -11.55 -11.39
CA ALA A 161 1.59 -10.48 -10.45
C ALA A 161 2.13 -9.12 -10.96
N PRO A 162 1.55 -7.97 -10.55
CA PRO A 162 1.94 -6.63 -10.98
C PRO A 162 3.42 -6.32 -10.79
N GLY A 163 4.12 -5.87 -11.83
CA GLY A 163 5.53 -5.46 -11.82
C GLY A 163 5.89 -4.49 -10.70
N GLY A 164 4.97 -3.57 -10.38
CA GLY A 164 5.04 -2.70 -9.21
C GLY A 164 3.67 -2.15 -8.79
N ILE A 165 3.66 -1.33 -7.74
CA ILE A 165 2.41 -0.81 -7.15
C ILE A 165 1.63 0.13 -8.07
N ASP A 166 2.26 0.75 -9.06
CA ASP A 166 1.61 1.71 -9.97
C ASP A 166 1.17 1.09 -11.31
N ASP A 167 1.37 -0.23 -11.48
CA ASP A 167 0.92 -0.92 -12.69
C ASP A 167 -0.59 -0.81 -12.87
N PRO A 168 -1.10 -0.74 -14.13
CA PRO A 168 -2.53 -0.71 -14.37
C PRO A 168 -3.24 -1.92 -13.76
N ILE A 169 -4.40 -1.69 -13.13
CA ILE A 169 -5.21 -2.78 -12.57
C ILE A 169 -5.60 -3.75 -13.68
N VAL A 170 -5.18 -5.01 -13.51
CA VAL A 170 -5.66 -6.12 -14.32
C VAL A 170 -6.82 -6.80 -13.59
N LYS A 171 -7.97 -6.88 -14.24
CA LYS A 171 -9.14 -7.57 -13.69
C LYS A 171 -9.05 -9.06 -13.98
N GLY A 172 -9.32 -9.89 -12.99
CA GLY A 172 -9.39 -11.33 -13.20
C GLY A 172 -9.12 -12.10 -11.92
N ILE A 173 -8.63 -13.32 -12.09
CA ILE A 173 -8.03 -14.12 -11.03
C ILE A 173 -6.63 -13.54 -10.75
N ASP A 174 -6.26 -13.43 -9.49
CA ASP A 174 -4.97 -12.90 -9.08
C ASP A 174 -3.84 -13.92 -9.29
N GLY A 175 -4.04 -15.17 -8.86
CA GLY A 175 -3.05 -16.23 -9.05
C GLY A 175 -3.67 -17.56 -9.47
N ILE A 176 -3.06 -18.22 -10.46
CA ILE A 176 -3.36 -19.60 -10.85
C ILE A 176 -2.06 -20.37 -10.80
N TYR A 177 -2.01 -21.38 -9.95
CA TYR A 177 -0.82 -22.17 -9.69
C TYR A 177 -1.06 -23.63 -10.01
N LYS A 178 -0.09 -24.24 -10.69
CA LYS A 178 0.05 -25.67 -10.85
C LYS A 178 0.89 -26.21 -9.70
N ASN A 179 0.36 -27.20 -8.99
CA ASN A 179 1.10 -27.88 -7.94
C ASN A 179 1.97 -28.96 -8.57
N GLN A 180 3.29 -28.86 -8.38
CA GLN A 180 4.25 -29.85 -8.86
C GLN A 180 4.24 -31.14 -8.04
N THR A 181 3.54 -31.13 -6.91
CA THR A 181 3.43 -32.23 -5.95
C THR A 181 1.97 -32.43 -5.53
N PRO A 182 1.08 -32.80 -6.49
CA PRO A 182 -0.34 -32.99 -6.24
C PRO A 182 -0.61 -34.12 -5.23
N PRO A 183 -1.75 -34.12 -4.52
CA PRO A 183 -2.90 -33.20 -4.62
C PRO A 183 -2.84 -31.95 -3.71
N PRO A 184 -3.61 -30.88 -4.01
CA PRO A 184 -4.43 -30.70 -5.22
C PRO A 184 -3.54 -30.46 -6.44
N SER A 185 -4.02 -30.72 -7.66
CA SER A 185 -3.28 -30.41 -8.89
C SER A 185 -3.16 -28.91 -9.15
N TYR A 186 -4.18 -28.13 -8.75
CA TYR A 186 -4.19 -26.69 -8.96
C TYR A 186 -4.57 -25.93 -7.69
N VAL A 187 -4.06 -24.72 -7.58
CA VAL A 187 -4.45 -23.76 -6.54
C VAL A 187 -4.81 -22.44 -7.21
N ILE A 188 -6.01 -21.92 -6.93
CA ILE A 188 -6.51 -20.65 -7.46
C ILE A 188 -6.59 -19.67 -6.31
N ASN A 189 -5.89 -18.55 -6.42
CA ASN A 189 -5.76 -17.55 -5.36
C ASN A 189 -6.45 -16.24 -5.73
N GLU A 190 -7.14 -15.66 -4.76
CA GLU A 190 -7.67 -14.30 -4.80
C GLU A 190 -7.16 -13.53 -3.58
N THR A 191 -6.70 -12.30 -3.81
CA THR A 191 -6.07 -11.49 -2.77
C THR A 191 -7.00 -10.38 -2.29
N LYS A 192 -6.98 -10.11 -0.99
CA LYS A 192 -7.72 -9.01 -0.37
C LYS A 192 -6.85 -8.24 0.61
N TRP A 193 -6.77 -6.94 0.39
CA TRP A 193 -6.06 -5.99 1.26
C TRP A 193 -6.95 -5.49 2.40
N GLY A 194 -6.43 -5.51 3.63
CA GLY A 194 -7.07 -4.96 4.83
C GLY A 194 -8.46 -5.54 5.04
N SER A 195 -9.45 -4.66 5.17
CA SER A 195 -10.85 -5.03 5.40
C SER A 195 -11.61 -5.46 4.13
N SER A 196 -10.98 -5.44 2.95
CA SER A 196 -11.60 -5.81 1.68
C SER A 196 -12.12 -7.24 1.69
N GLN A 197 -13.29 -7.48 1.10
CA GLN A 197 -13.95 -8.79 1.06
C GLN A 197 -14.11 -9.32 -0.35
N ILE A 198 -14.40 -10.63 -0.47
CA ILE A 198 -14.79 -11.26 -1.73
C ILE A 198 -16.04 -10.57 -2.28
N ASN A 199 -16.00 -10.21 -3.55
CA ASN A 199 -17.16 -9.62 -4.21
C ASN A 199 -18.22 -10.71 -4.46
N GLN A 200 -19.32 -10.65 -3.73
CA GLN A 200 -20.42 -11.62 -3.84
C GLN A 200 -21.28 -11.42 -5.10
N HIS A 201 -21.12 -10.27 -5.79
CA HIS A 201 -22.00 -9.85 -6.87
C HIS A 201 -21.19 -9.59 -8.13
N THR A 202 -21.06 -10.62 -8.97
CA THR A 202 -20.52 -10.50 -10.32
C THR A 202 -21.49 -11.11 -11.34
N LYS A 203 -21.17 -10.98 -12.64
CA LYS A 203 -22.02 -11.48 -13.72
C LYS A 203 -22.20 -13.01 -13.70
N SER A 204 -21.19 -13.76 -13.27
CA SER A 204 -21.20 -15.24 -13.23
C SER A 204 -21.33 -15.84 -11.83
N GLY A 205 -21.83 -15.04 -10.88
CA GLY A 205 -21.95 -15.42 -9.47
C GLY A 205 -20.86 -14.81 -8.59
N PRO A 206 -20.75 -15.25 -7.34
CA PRO A 206 -19.74 -14.75 -6.41
C PRO A 206 -18.32 -14.92 -6.96
N GLN A 207 -17.44 -13.94 -6.72
CA GLN A 207 -16.01 -14.07 -6.98
C GLN A 207 -15.46 -15.30 -6.24
N MET A 208 -14.54 -16.02 -6.88
CA MET A 208 -13.99 -17.30 -6.43
C MET A 208 -14.98 -18.48 -6.37
N SER A 209 -16.20 -18.34 -6.92
CA SER A 209 -17.03 -19.51 -7.23
C SER A 209 -16.51 -20.24 -8.46
N GLN A 210 -16.88 -21.52 -8.61
CA GLN A 210 -16.44 -22.34 -9.74
C GLN A 210 -16.85 -21.71 -11.09
N ASN A 211 -18.07 -21.19 -11.20
CA ASN A 211 -18.56 -20.52 -12.41
C ASN A 211 -17.81 -19.22 -12.70
N TRP A 212 -17.51 -18.44 -11.66
CA TRP A 212 -16.73 -17.20 -11.82
C TRP A 212 -15.31 -17.46 -12.33
N VAL A 213 -14.69 -18.55 -11.86
CA VAL A 213 -13.35 -18.97 -12.31
C VAL A 213 -13.37 -19.45 -13.75
N ARG A 214 -14.32 -20.31 -14.13
CA ARG A 214 -14.41 -20.85 -15.51
C ARG A 214 -14.43 -19.73 -16.55
N ASP A 215 -15.18 -18.66 -16.31
CA ASP A 215 -15.27 -17.49 -17.19
C ASP A 215 -13.95 -16.71 -17.38
N ARG A 216 -12.92 -17.01 -16.59
CA ARG A 216 -11.66 -16.25 -16.51
C ARG A 216 -10.41 -17.06 -16.84
N LEU A 217 -10.57 -18.29 -17.33
CA LEU A 217 -9.45 -19.14 -17.76
C LEU A 217 -8.95 -18.84 -19.18
N GLY A 218 -9.69 -18.05 -19.97
CA GLY A 218 -9.47 -17.90 -21.42
C GLY A 218 -8.11 -17.34 -21.87
N ASN A 219 -7.31 -16.79 -20.95
CA ASN A 219 -5.97 -16.28 -21.25
C ASN A 219 -4.86 -17.33 -21.06
N LEU A 220 -5.19 -18.55 -20.61
CA LEU A 220 -4.22 -19.63 -20.39
C LEU A 220 -3.93 -20.42 -21.67
N ASP A 221 -2.89 -21.25 -21.64
CA ASP A 221 -2.69 -22.28 -22.66
C ASP A 221 -3.92 -23.22 -22.75
N PRO A 222 -4.42 -23.56 -23.95
CA PRO A 222 -5.62 -24.39 -24.11
C PRO A 222 -5.56 -25.74 -23.38
N MET A 223 -4.38 -26.37 -23.28
CA MET A 223 -4.24 -27.64 -22.56
C MET A 223 -4.32 -27.46 -21.04
N GLU A 224 -3.79 -26.36 -20.52
CA GLU A 224 -3.94 -26.00 -19.11
C GLU A 224 -5.40 -25.63 -18.79
N GLN A 225 -6.12 -24.95 -19.70
CA GLN A 225 -7.55 -24.68 -19.52
C GLN A 225 -8.35 -25.97 -19.35
N ILE A 226 -8.18 -26.95 -20.25
CA ILE A 226 -8.85 -28.26 -20.17
C ILE A 226 -8.49 -29.00 -18.87
N SER A 227 -7.23 -28.93 -18.47
CA SER A 227 -6.74 -29.61 -17.26
C SER A 227 -7.35 -28.98 -15.99
N ILE A 228 -7.45 -27.65 -15.93
CA ILE A 228 -8.10 -26.94 -14.84
C ILE A 228 -9.61 -27.19 -14.83
N GLU A 229 -10.28 -27.20 -16.00
CA GLU A 229 -11.70 -27.55 -16.08
C GLU A 229 -11.99 -28.93 -15.49
N ARG A 230 -11.16 -29.92 -15.82
CA ARG A 230 -11.27 -31.25 -15.24
C ARG A 230 -11.00 -31.24 -13.73
N ALA A 231 -9.98 -30.52 -13.27
CA ALA A 231 -9.69 -30.41 -11.84
C ALA A 231 -10.83 -29.74 -11.06
N LEU A 232 -11.48 -28.72 -11.65
CA LEU A 232 -12.69 -28.10 -11.12
C LEU A 232 -13.81 -29.13 -10.98
N GLU A 233 -14.04 -29.98 -11.98
CA GLU A 233 -15.08 -31.03 -11.95
C GLU A 233 -14.81 -32.12 -10.92
N THR A 234 -13.55 -32.53 -10.74
CA THR A 234 -13.17 -33.61 -9.81
C THR A 234 -12.88 -33.12 -8.39
N GLY A 235 -12.87 -31.81 -8.16
CA GLY A 235 -12.47 -31.22 -6.87
C GLY A 235 -10.96 -31.30 -6.59
N ASP A 236 -10.13 -31.51 -7.63
CA ASP A 236 -8.67 -31.57 -7.53
C ASP A 236 -8.03 -30.16 -7.65
N VAL A 237 -8.69 -29.19 -7.01
CA VAL A 237 -8.32 -27.78 -7.00
C VAL A 237 -8.64 -27.18 -5.65
N ASP A 238 -7.68 -26.43 -5.11
CA ASP A 238 -7.93 -25.59 -3.93
C ASP A 238 -8.21 -24.15 -4.36
N PHE A 239 -9.29 -23.58 -3.82
CA PHE A 239 -9.56 -22.15 -3.92
C PHE A 239 -9.07 -21.47 -2.63
N VAL A 240 -8.27 -20.42 -2.78
CA VAL A 240 -7.55 -19.77 -1.68
C VAL A 240 -7.82 -18.27 -1.68
N ILE A 241 -8.09 -17.72 -0.50
CA ILE A 241 -8.21 -16.29 -0.27
C ILE A 241 -7.00 -15.86 0.56
N SER A 242 -6.12 -15.07 -0.05
CA SER A 242 -5.00 -14.43 0.64
C SER A 242 -5.44 -13.10 1.24
N LYS A 243 -5.38 -12.96 2.56
CA LYS A 243 -5.69 -11.74 3.29
C LYS A 243 -4.41 -11.06 3.71
N VAL A 244 -4.13 -9.90 3.13
CA VAL A 244 -2.95 -9.08 3.44
C VAL A 244 -3.36 -7.96 4.37
N ASP A 245 -2.75 -7.86 5.55
CA ASP A 245 -3.02 -6.79 6.51
C ASP A 245 -2.20 -5.52 6.23
N GLU A 246 -2.44 -4.47 7.02
CA GLU A 246 -1.78 -3.16 6.86
C GLU A 246 -0.28 -3.18 7.21
N THR A 247 0.23 -4.29 7.75
CA THR A 247 1.66 -4.48 8.02
C THR A 247 2.34 -5.39 6.99
N GLY A 248 1.58 -5.94 6.04
CA GLY A 248 2.05 -6.88 5.03
C GLY A 248 2.04 -8.34 5.47
N ASN A 249 1.47 -8.68 6.64
CA ASN A 249 1.29 -10.08 7.02
C ASN A 249 0.19 -10.70 6.17
N ILE A 250 0.34 -11.98 5.87
CA ILE A 250 -0.56 -12.72 4.99
C ILE A 250 -1.14 -13.90 5.75
N LEU A 251 -2.47 -14.00 5.72
CA LEU A 251 -3.20 -15.19 6.15
C LEU A 251 -3.96 -15.77 4.96
N THR A 252 -3.78 -17.06 4.72
CA THR A 252 -4.41 -17.79 3.63
C THR A 252 -5.57 -18.63 4.16
N TYR A 253 -6.70 -18.58 3.46
CA TYR A 253 -7.91 -19.32 3.83
C TYR A 253 -8.44 -20.09 2.63
N ARG A 254 -8.99 -21.28 2.87
CA ARG A 254 -9.80 -21.98 1.87
C ARG A 254 -11.04 -21.13 1.55
N ALA A 255 -11.36 -20.94 0.27
CA ALA A 255 -12.61 -20.32 -0.14
C ALA A 255 -13.74 -21.36 -0.07
N ILE A 256 -14.82 -21.03 0.63
CA ILE A 256 -15.98 -21.93 0.78
C ILE A 256 -17.19 -21.28 0.13
N GLU A 257 -17.78 -21.98 -0.85
CA GLU A 257 -19.06 -21.61 -1.43
C GLU A 257 -20.18 -21.79 -0.41
N THR A 258 -21.05 -20.78 -0.34
CA THR A 258 -22.30 -20.82 0.42
C THR A 258 -23.40 -21.15 -0.56
N ILE A 259 -24.13 -22.22 -0.29
CA ILE A 259 -25.16 -22.78 -1.17
C ILE A 259 -26.52 -22.61 -0.51
N ASP A 260 -27.53 -22.20 -1.27
CA ASP A 260 -28.91 -22.10 -0.80
C ASP A 260 -29.63 -23.46 -0.77
N SER A 261 -30.88 -23.48 -0.31
CA SER A 261 -31.68 -24.72 -0.23
C SER A 261 -32.00 -25.36 -1.59
N THR A 262 -31.76 -24.64 -2.69
CA THR A 262 -32.00 -25.12 -4.06
C THR A 262 -30.72 -25.58 -4.76
N GLY A 263 -29.57 -25.51 -4.07
CA GLY A 263 -28.28 -25.92 -4.63
C GLY A 263 -27.56 -24.80 -5.38
N ASN A 264 -28.05 -23.56 -5.36
CA ASN A 264 -27.38 -22.45 -6.02
C ASN A 264 -26.31 -21.83 -5.12
N VAL A 265 -25.16 -21.50 -5.72
CA VAL A 265 -24.09 -20.77 -5.05
C VAL A 265 -24.51 -19.30 -4.87
N ILE A 266 -24.69 -18.87 -3.62
CA ILE A 266 -25.15 -17.52 -3.26
C ILE A 266 -24.05 -16.66 -2.63
N GLY A 267 -22.91 -17.26 -2.30
CA GLY A 267 -21.76 -16.52 -1.80
C GLY A 267 -20.49 -17.35 -1.72
N VAL A 268 -19.37 -16.70 -1.47
CA VAL A 268 -18.08 -17.30 -1.15
C VAL A 268 -17.49 -16.58 0.06
N LYS A 269 -17.02 -17.35 1.04
CA LYS A 269 -16.43 -16.81 2.27
C LYS A 269 -15.12 -17.52 2.62
N PRO A 270 -14.23 -16.87 3.40
CA PRO A 270 -13.10 -17.56 4.01
C PRO A 270 -13.55 -18.70 4.92
N GLY A 271 -12.88 -19.84 4.79
CA GLY A 271 -13.06 -21.04 5.59
C GLY A 271 -11.91 -21.27 6.56
N GLY A 272 -11.48 -22.54 6.67
CA GLY A 272 -10.29 -22.90 7.44
C GLY A 272 -9.02 -22.33 6.82
N VAL A 273 -7.97 -22.20 7.63
CA VAL A 273 -6.64 -21.78 7.18
C VAL A 273 -6.16 -22.73 6.08
N TRP A 274 -5.69 -22.15 4.97
CA TRP A 274 -4.93 -22.88 3.96
C TRP A 274 -3.45 -22.78 4.34
N PRO A 275 -2.72 -23.89 4.35
CA PRO A 275 -1.38 -23.97 4.93
C PRO A 275 -0.35 -23.07 4.23
#